data_AF-A0A7Y5DRB0-F1
#
_entry.id   AF-A0A7Y5DRB0-F1
#
_cell.length_a   1.000
_cell.length_b   1.000
_cell.length_c   1.000
_cell.angle_alpha   90.00
_cell.angle_beta   90.00
_cell.angle_gamma   90.00
#
_symmetry.space_group_name_H-M   'P 1'
#
loop_
_entity.id
_entity.type
_entity.pdbx_description
1 polymer ?
#
loop_
_entity_poly.entity_id
_entity_poly.type
_entity_poly.pdbx_seq_one_letter_code
_entity_poly.pdbx_strand_id
1 'polypeptide(L)'
;MDSIILKLRLLALRITGKFPKVDAVEAKEKALQNEFEEFNLFAKSDELLRFQELKTWIETKEHEQVRLDLKAKTFKSSVEFQTEKEFITLRKNKALKDYLMLTQTNTPKEYTDIDKSGLPQKFIELKAYITSPEYKKERKRFVAENTDEYKKELAFNELKQNEQVKKFFTLKKSKSLQNYFQIKDSDILPRYNKLKDQVDSPDFKEKKVYLLSTDKFEKTEQYQKLQEYNKLKQSEKIRWYFKAIKDDKFKEIKKWELTFSEEFESKKLDQQKWLTKFFWGEALLNSSYSLASDSHWYTDGNNISIDKSILKISTRKEKASGLSWDSKYGFIPKEFDYTSGVISTGNSFRQQHGRFEAKIKITSLEGIYHAFWLVGDKMLPEVDIFRKKGDGSSALQGAFFWENGQKGKPKKSITSVGGLSLDSEFYILGVDWDEQKITWKINGIPFKVETNNLPKGAVYLVLSSGVNGKIDESKLPITLEVDWVKCWTHKKDQV
;
A
#
# COMPACT_ATOMS: atom_id res chain seq x y z
N MET A 1 -36.33 5.60 4.05
CA MET A 1 -36.15 6.83 4.86
C MET A 1 -37.24 7.79 4.43
N ASP A 2 -38.06 8.28 5.36
CA ASP A 2 -39.21 9.14 5.07
C ASP A 2 -38.76 10.51 4.52
N SER A 3 -39.46 11.04 3.51
CA SER A 3 -39.22 12.36 2.94
C SER A 3 -39.38 13.48 3.97
N ILE A 4 -40.18 13.29 5.02
CA ILE A 4 -40.28 14.25 6.14
C ILE A 4 -38.95 14.39 6.89
N ILE A 5 -38.30 13.27 7.20
CA ILE A 5 -37.00 13.26 7.91
C ILE A 5 -35.92 13.95 7.07
N LEU A 6 -35.92 13.70 5.76
CA LEU A 6 -34.98 14.34 4.84
C LEU A 6 -35.15 15.86 4.79
N LYS A 7 -36.40 16.35 4.76
CA LYS A 7 -36.69 17.79 4.82
C LYS A 7 -36.22 18.43 6.12
N LEU A 8 -36.50 17.79 7.26
CA LEU A 8 -36.07 18.31 8.57
C LEU A 8 -34.54 18.37 8.65
N ARG A 9 -33.84 17.36 8.12
CA ARG A 9 -32.38 17.36 8.03
C ARG A 9 -31.87 18.49 7.13
N LEU A 10 -32.47 18.68 5.94
CA LEU A 10 -32.08 19.75 5.02
C LEU A 10 -32.29 21.13 5.66
N LEU A 11 -33.44 21.34 6.32
CA LEU A 11 -33.72 22.57 7.05
C LEU A 11 -32.70 22.80 8.17
N ALA A 12 -32.40 21.77 8.97
CA ALA A 12 -31.41 21.83 10.05
C ALA A 12 -30.02 22.22 9.54
N LEU A 13 -29.56 21.62 8.43
CA LEU A 13 -28.28 21.99 7.81
C LEU A 13 -28.26 23.45 7.38
N ARG A 14 -29.37 23.98 6.88
CA ARG A 14 -29.47 25.35 6.41
C ARG A 14 -29.48 26.36 7.56
N ILE A 15 -30.30 26.15 8.60
CA ILE A 15 -30.36 27.06 9.76
C ILE A 15 -29.06 27.05 10.57
N THR A 16 -28.29 25.96 10.53
CA THR A 16 -26.99 25.85 11.21
C THR A 16 -25.81 26.30 10.33
N GLY A 17 -26.04 26.78 9.11
CA GLY A 17 -24.99 27.20 8.18
C GLY A 17 -24.11 26.05 7.65
N LYS A 18 -24.52 24.80 7.85
CA LYS A 18 -23.82 23.57 7.41
C LYS A 18 -24.30 23.07 6.04
N PHE A 19 -25.22 23.77 5.40
CA PHE A 19 -25.65 23.45 4.04
C PHE A 19 -24.50 23.75 3.07
N PRO A 20 -24.05 22.75 2.27
CA PRO A 20 -22.86 22.91 1.46
C PRO A 20 -23.11 23.90 0.32
N LYS A 21 -22.17 24.84 0.13
CA LYS A 21 -22.10 25.69 -1.06
C LYS A 21 -21.61 24.87 -2.26
N VAL A 22 -22.03 25.24 -3.47
CA VAL A 22 -21.67 24.52 -4.70
C VAL A 22 -20.16 24.39 -4.86
N ASP A 23 -19.41 25.50 -4.72
CA ASP A 23 -17.94 25.47 -4.84
C ASP A 23 -17.28 24.48 -3.86
N ALA A 24 -17.85 24.33 -2.64
CA ALA A 24 -17.34 23.39 -1.66
C ALA A 24 -17.68 21.93 -2.01
N VAL A 25 -18.83 21.68 -2.64
CA VAL A 25 -19.18 20.36 -3.18
C VAL A 25 -18.22 19.98 -4.31
N GLU A 26 -18.07 20.86 -5.30
CA GLU A 26 -17.22 20.63 -6.47
C GLU A 26 -15.75 20.48 -6.07
N ALA A 27 -15.24 21.31 -5.15
CA ALA A 27 -13.88 21.19 -4.65
C ALA A 27 -13.64 19.85 -3.93
N LYS A 28 -14.62 19.37 -3.15
CA LYS A 28 -14.53 18.09 -2.46
C LYS A 28 -14.54 16.92 -3.45
N GLU A 29 -15.41 16.96 -4.44
CA GLU A 29 -15.50 15.92 -5.48
C GLU A 29 -14.22 15.88 -6.33
N LYS A 30 -13.72 17.03 -6.76
CA LYS A 30 -12.45 17.15 -7.49
C LYS A 30 -11.26 16.63 -6.68
N ALA A 31 -11.18 16.98 -5.39
CA ALA A 31 -10.12 16.49 -4.52
C ALA A 31 -10.16 14.96 -4.38
N LEU A 32 -11.36 14.38 -4.21
CA LEU A 32 -11.53 12.93 -4.12
C LEU A 32 -11.17 12.22 -5.45
N GLN A 33 -11.50 12.83 -6.59
CA GLN A 33 -11.14 12.33 -7.92
C GLN A 33 -9.62 12.35 -8.14
N ASN A 34 -8.95 13.46 -7.84
CA ASN A 34 -7.49 13.55 -7.92
C ASN A 34 -6.81 12.51 -7.03
N GLU A 35 -7.29 12.36 -5.79
CA GLU A 35 -6.75 11.36 -4.86
C GLU A 35 -6.98 9.93 -5.37
N PHE A 36 -8.10 9.67 -6.05
CA PHE A 36 -8.36 8.36 -6.68
C PHE A 36 -7.43 8.09 -7.87
N GLU A 37 -7.10 9.11 -8.65
CA GLU A 37 -6.12 9.00 -9.74
C GLU A 37 -4.72 8.71 -9.18
N GLU A 38 -4.30 9.42 -8.14
CA GLU A 38 -3.06 9.12 -7.41
C GLU A 38 -3.06 7.69 -6.85
N PHE A 39 -4.19 7.23 -6.32
CA PHE A 39 -4.34 5.86 -5.82
C PHE A 39 -4.12 4.82 -6.93
N ASN A 40 -4.73 5.03 -8.10
CA ASN A 40 -4.59 4.13 -9.24
C ASN A 40 -3.19 4.16 -9.86
N LEU A 41 -2.53 5.32 -9.85
CA LEU A 41 -1.13 5.45 -10.29
C LEU A 41 -0.20 4.71 -9.31
N PHE A 42 -0.38 4.91 -8.02
CA PHE A 42 0.43 4.24 -6.99
C PHE A 42 0.22 2.72 -6.97
N ALA A 43 -1.00 2.25 -7.27
CA ALA A 43 -1.31 0.82 -7.42
C ALA A 43 -0.40 0.10 -8.44
N LYS A 44 0.16 0.85 -9.40
CA LYS A 44 1.04 0.34 -10.47
C LYS A 44 2.51 0.73 -10.26
N SER A 45 2.87 1.25 -9.09
CA SER A 45 4.22 1.74 -8.81
C SER A 45 5.19 0.61 -8.48
N ASP A 46 6.45 0.78 -8.88
CA ASP A 46 7.54 -0.14 -8.51
C ASP A 46 7.73 -0.24 -7.00
N GLU A 47 7.49 0.86 -6.26
CA GLU A 47 7.55 0.89 -4.79
C GLU A 47 6.54 -0.10 -4.17
N LEU A 48 5.29 -0.08 -4.62
CA LEU A 48 4.25 -0.98 -4.12
C LEU A 48 4.52 -2.43 -4.56
N LEU A 49 4.94 -2.63 -5.82
CA LEU A 49 5.27 -3.95 -6.35
C LEU A 49 6.42 -4.58 -5.54
N ARG A 50 7.50 -3.82 -5.31
CA ARG A 50 8.62 -4.26 -4.47
C ARG A 50 8.21 -4.57 -3.04
N PHE A 51 7.33 -3.76 -2.45
CA PHE A 51 6.80 -4.05 -1.12
C PHE A 51 6.01 -5.36 -1.08
N GLN A 52 5.18 -5.63 -2.10
CA GLN A 52 4.42 -6.87 -2.21
C GLN A 52 5.33 -8.09 -2.38
N GLU A 53 6.35 -8.02 -3.24
CA GLU A 53 7.36 -9.07 -3.40
C GLU A 53 8.05 -9.40 -2.08
N LEU A 54 8.55 -8.38 -1.37
CA LEU A 54 9.20 -8.54 -0.08
C LEU A 54 8.24 -9.06 0.98
N LYS A 55 6.97 -8.64 0.97
CA LYS A 55 5.95 -9.15 1.88
C LYS A 55 5.73 -10.65 1.67
N THR A 56 5.57 -11.09 0.42
CA THR A 56 5.44 -12.53 0.10
C THR A 56 6.68 -13.30 0.51
N TRP A 57 7.88 -12.73 0.29
CA TRP A 57 9.12 -13.34 0.77
C TRP A 57 9.18 -13.46 2.31
N ILE A 58 8.77 -12.43 3.06
CA ILE A 58 8.68 -12.48 4.53
C ILE A 58 7.77 -13.62 4.99
N GLU A 59 6.65 -13.85 4.31
CA GLU A 59 5.69 -14.91 4.63
C GLU A 59 6.27 -16.33 4.47
N THR A 60 7.32 -16.50 3.66
CA THR A 60 8.03 -17.80 3.53
C THR A 60 8.84 -18.18 4.77
N LYS A 61 9.15 -17.22 5.65
CA LYS A 61 10.02 -17.38 6.84
C LYS A 61 11.45 -17.81 6.55
N GLU A 62 11.93 -17.74 5.30
CA GLU A 62 13.32 -18.06 4.94
C GLU A 62 14.33 -17.29 5.81
N HIS A 63 14.09 -15.99 6.03
CA HIS A 63 14.93 -15.13 6.85
C HIS A 63 15.02 -15.57 8.33
N GLU A 64 13.95 -16.16 8.88
CA GLU A 64 13.95 -16.71 10.23
C GLU A 64 14.81 -17.96 10.28
N GLN A 65 14.68 -18.84 9.29
CA GLN A 65 15.49 -20.05 9.19
C GLN A 65 16.97 -19.74 9.06
N VAL A 66 17.36 -18.85 8.14
CA VAL A 66 18.76 -18.42 7.97
C VAL A 66 19.31 -17.83 9.27
N ARG A 67 18.52 -17.04 10.00
CA ARG A 67 18.92 -16.49 11.30
C ARG A 67 19.16 -17.60 12.33
N LEU A 68 18.29 -18.61 12.40
CA LEU A 68 18.45 -19.74 13.31
C LEU A 68 19.69 -20.57 12.96
N ASP A 69 19.90 -20.86 11.68
CA ASP A 69 21.06 -21.63 11.20
C ASP A 69 22.37 -20.92 11.53
N LEU A 70 22.45 -19.60 11.33
CA LEU A 70 23.63 -18.81 11.66
C LEU A 70 23.88 -18.69 13.17
N LYS A 71 22.81 -18.69 13.98
CA LYS A 71 22.92 -18.76 15.45
C LYS A 71 23.42 -20.12 15.92
N ALA A 72 22.99 -21.21 15.28
CA ALA A 72 23.44 -22.57 15.61
C ALA A 72 24.93 -22.80 15.28
N LYS A 73 25.49 -22.07 14.30
CA LYS A 73 26.93 -22.11 13.96
C LYS A 73 27.78 -21.41 15.03
N THR A 74 28.05 -22.08 16.14
CA THR A 74 28.88 -21.54 17.23
C THR A 74 30.34 -21.96 17.10
N PHE A 75 31.25 -21.16 17.66
CA PHE A 75 32.65 -21.58 17.77
C PHE A 75 32.78 -22.89 18.58
N LYS A 76 32.08 -23.04 19.71
CA LYS A 76 32.19 -24.24 20.57
C LYS A 76 31.82 -25.55 19.89
N SER A 77 30.88 -25.54 18.94
CA SER A 77 30.46 -26.72 18.17
C SER A 77 31.28 -26.95 16.90
N SER A 78 32.26 -26.10 16.61
CA SER A 78 33.03 -26.13 15.37
C SER A 78 34.26 -27.04 15.44
N VAL A 79 34.77 -27.42 14.26
CA VAL A 79 36.05 -28.15 14.13
C VAL A 79 37.19 -27.25 14.61
N GLU A 80 37.11 -25.94 14.34
CA GLU A 80 38.11 -24.96 14.75
C GLU A 80 38.32 -24.96 16.26
N PHE A 81 37.23 -25.05 17.04
CA PHE A 81 37.32 -25.18 18.49
C PHE A 81 38.00 -26.48 18.93
N GLN A 82 37.73 -27.62 18.26
CA GLN A 82 38.40 -28.88 18.60
C GLN A 82 39.90 -28.82 18.27
N THR A 83 40.25 -28.26 17.11
CA THR A 83 41.65 -28.03 16.69
C THR A 83 42.39 -27.13 17.68
N GLU A 84 41.80 -25.99 18.08
CA GLU A 84 42.42 -25.10 19.06
C GLU A 84 42.48 -25.73 20.46
N LYS A 85 41.44 -26.46 20.88
CA LYS A 85 41.42 -27.17 22.16
C LYS A 85 42.53 -28.21 22.23
N GLU A 86 42.72 -28.99 21.17
CA GLU A 86 43.80 -29.97 21.06
C GLU A 86 45.18 -29.29 21.09
N PHE A 87 45.35 -28.23 20.30
CA PHE A 87 46.59 -27.43 20.29
C PHE A 87 46.92 -26.90 21.70
N ILE A 88 45.95 -26.29 22.38
CA ILE A 88 46.13 -25.78 23.74
C ILE A 88 46.45 -26.90 24.72
N THR A 89 45.84 -28.08 24.56
CA THR A 89 46.08 -29.25 25.41
C THR A 89 47.51 -29.75 25.24
N LEU A 90 47.98 -29.92 24.00
CA LEU A 90 49.37 -30.31 23.71
C LEU A 90 50.35 -29.23 24.20
N ARG A 91 50.06 -27.94 23.96
CA ARG A 91 50.87 -26.82 24.46
C ARG A 91 51.02 -26.84 25.98
N LYS A 92 50.02 -27.35 26.71
CA LYS A 92 50.05 -27.48 28.17
C LYS A 92 50.74 -28.76 28.66
N ASN A 93 50.96 -29.75 27.79
CA ASN A 93 51.61 -31.02 28.13
C ASN A 93 53.02 -30.78 28.70
N LYS A 94 53.28 -31.28 29.91
CA LYS A 94 54.54 -31.08 30.63
C LYS A 94 55.74 -31.67 29.88
N ALA A 95 55.57 -32.85 29.28
CA ALA A 95 56.66 -33.51 28.58
C ALA A 95 57.05 -32.75 27.30
N LEU A 96 56.06 -32.24 26.55
CA LEU A 96 56.32 -31.39 25.38
C LEU A 96 57.00 -30.08 25.77
N LYS A 97 56.59 -29.44 26.87
CA LYS A 97 57.27 -28.24 27.39
C LYS A 97 58.72 -28.52 27.75
N ASP A 98 58.97 -29.63 28.43
CA ASP A 98 60.33 -30.04 28.82
C ASP A 98 61.18 -30.32 27.58
N TYR A 99 60.59 -30.95 26.56
CA TYR A 99 61.25 -31.13 25.26
C TYR A 99 61.61 -29.78 24.63
N LEU A 100 60.64 -28.88 24.44
CA LEU A 100 60.84 -27.56 23.81
C LEU A 100 61.82 -26.67 24.59
N MET A 101 61.91 -26.84 25.90
CA MET A 101 62.86 -26.12 26.75
C MET A 101 64.27 -26.70 26.60
N LEU A 102 64.40 -28.03 26.65
CA LEU A 102 65.69 -28.71 26.57
C LEU A 102 66.28 -28.74 25.17
N THR A 103 65.48 -28.61 24.10
CA THR A 103 66.00 -28.39 22.74
C THR A 103 66.76 -27.07 22.61
N GLN A 104 66.53 -26.10 23.51
CA GLN A 104 67.25 -24.83 23.55
C GLN A 104 68.54 -24.90 24.39
N THR A 105 68.85 -26.05 24.99
CA THR A 105 70.04 -26.25 25.83
C THR A 105 70.96 -27.34 25.27
N ASN A 106 72.20 -27.38 25.73
CA ASN A 106 73.15 -28.43 25.36
C ASN A 106 72.96 -29.73 26.20
N THR A 107 72.06 -29.72 27.18
CA THR A 107 71.92 -30.79 28.18
C THR A 107 71.58 -32.16 27.58
N PRO A 108 70.67 -32.31 26.59
CA PRO A 108 70.39 -33.61 26.00
C PRO A 108 71.57 -34.16 25.20
N LYS A 109 72.29 -33.29 24.48
CA LYS A 109 73.49 -33.66 23.71
C LYS A 109 74.59 -34.13 24.66
N GLU A 110 74.86 -33.37 25.71
CA GLU A 110 75.82 -33.76 26.75
C GLU A 110 75.49 -35.10 27.40
N TYR A 111 74.21 -35.38 27.69
CA TYR A 111 73.81 -36.67 28.21
C TYR A 111 74.10 -37.81 27.22
N THR A 112 73.73 -37.65 25.94
CA THR A 112 73.98 -38.67 24.92
C THR A 112 75.47 -38.88 24.65
N ASP A 113 76.27 -37.81 24.70
CA ASP A 113 77.71 -37.88 24.46
C ASP A 113 78.40 -38.61 25.63
N ILE A 114 77.98 -38.35 26.88
CA ILE A 114 78.48 -39.08 28.05
C ILE A 114 78.05 -40.55 28.02
N ASP A 115 76.81 -40.85 27.65
CA ASP A 115 76.32 -42.24 27.51
C ASP A 115 77.18 -43.04 26.53
N LYS A 116 77.48 -42.43 25.37
CA LYS A 116 78.29 -43.02 24.30
C LYS A 116 79.78 -43.17 24.63
N SER A 117 80.29 -42.44 25.63
CA SER A 117 81.69 -42.54 26.04
C SER A 117 82.06 -43.90 26.64
N GLY A 118 81.07 -44.73 27.01
CA GLY A 118 81.27 -46.02 27.67
C GLY A 118 81.61 -45.92 29.16
N LEU A 119 81.88 -44.72 29.68
CA LEU A 119 82.19 -44.50 31.11
C LEU A 119 81.03 -44.91 32.05
N PRO A 120 79.75 -44.58 31.77
CA PRO A 120 78.66 -45.01 32.65
C PRO A 120 78.46 -46.52 32.66
N GLN A 121 78.61 -47.18 31.51
CA GLN A 121 78.46 -48.63 31.37
C GLN A 121 79.56 -49.36 32.16
N LYS A 122 80.82 -48.92 31.98
CA LYS A 122 81.96 -49.42 32.76
C LYS A 122 81.76 -49.23 34.27
N PHE A 123 81.20 -48.09 34.68
CA PHE A 123 80.86 -47.85 36.09
C PHE A 123 79.80 -48.84 36.62
N ILE A 124 78.75 -49.13 35.86
CA ILE A 124 77.70 -50.09 36.24
C ILE A 124 78.28 -51.50 36.36
N GLU A 125 79.08 -51.93 35.40
CA GLU A 125 79.73 -53.24 35.39
C GLU A 125 80.68 -53.43 36.57
N LEU A 126 81.55 -52.45 36.80
CA LEU A 126 82.46 -52.48 37.95
C LEU A 126 81.69 -52.44 39.28
N LYS A 127 80.62 -51.63 39.37
CA LYS A 127 79.75 -51.61 40.55
C LYS A 127 79.15 -52.99 40.81
N ALA A 128 78.56 -53.61 39.80
CA ALA A 128 77.95 -54.93 39.90
C ALA A 128 78.98 -55.96 40.38
N TYR A 129 80.17 -55.97 39.76
CA TYR A 129 81.29 -56.84 40.12
C TYR A 129 81.72 -56.68 41.58
N ILE A 130 82.01 -55.46 42.05
CA ILE A 130 82.46 -55.27 43.45
C ILE A 130 81.35 -55.50 44.47
N THR A 131 80.09 -55.44 44.05
CA THR A 131 78.95 -55.74 44.92
C THR A 131 78.61 -57.23 44.96
N SER A 132 79.23 -58.05 44.11
CA SER A 132 78.95 -59.49 44.01
C SER A 132 79.37 -60.23 45.29
N PRO A 133 78.66 -61.31 45.66
CA PRO A 133 79.02 -62.12 46.83
C PRO A 133 80.45 -62.68 46.77
N GLU A 134 80.88 -63.08 45.56
CA GLU A 134 82.18 -63.70 45.29
C GLU A 134 83.31 -62.70 45.57
N TYR A 135 83.19 -61.46 45.07
CA TYR A 135 84.17 -60.42 45.33
C TYR A 135 84.22 -60.03 46.81
N LYS A 136 83.05 -59.86 47.45
CA LYS A 136 82.97 -59.45 48.87
C LYS A 136 83.61 -60.46 49.82
N LYS A 137 83.48 -61.75 49.54
CA LYS A 137 84.04 -62.83 50.36
C LYS A 137 85.57 -62.78 50.39
N GLU A 138 86.19 -62.59 49.23
CA GLU A 138 87.65 -62.58 49.06
C GLU A 138 88.26 -61.17 49.12
N ARG A 139 87.46 -60.12 49.29
CA ARG A 139 87.91 -58.71 49.25
C ARG A 139 89.12 -58.42 50.12
N LYS A 140 89.14 -58.92 51.37
CA LYS A 140 90.28 -58.68 52.29
C LYS A 140 91.59 -59.21 51.71
N ARG A 141 91.53 -60.38 51.05
CA ARG A 141 92.66 -61.00 50.38
C ARG A 141 93.08 -60.18 49.15
N PHE A 142 92.13 -59.82 48.29
CA PHE A 142 92.42 -59.00 47.10
C PHE A 142 93.06 -57.64 47.44
N VAL A 143 92.60 -56.99 48.51
CA VAL A 143 93.16 -55.72 49.01
C VAL A 143 94.60 -55.93 49.51
N ALA A 144 94.85 -56.99 50.29
CA ALA A 144 96.16 -57.27 50.86
C ALA A 144 97.20 -57.68 49.80
N GLU A 145 96.77 -58.43 48.77
CA GLU A 145 97.62 -58.93 47.69
C GLU A 145 97.71 -57.97 46.49
N ASN A 146 96.98 -56.84 46.52
CA ASN A 146 96.91 -55.84 45.44
C ASN A 146 96.59 -56.43 44.06
N THR A 147 95.62 -57.34 44.01
CA THR A 147 95.32 -58.12 42.80
C THR A 147 94.62 -57.31 41.72
N ASP A 148 94.53 -57.84 40.50
CA ASP A 148 93.80 -57.19 39.40
C ASP A 148 92.30 -57.03 39.72
N GLU A 149 91.74 -57.89 40.56
CA GLU A 149 90.39 -57.76 41.12
C GLU A 149 90.28 -56.54 42.05
N TYR A 150 91.28 -56.26 42.88
CA TYR A 150 91.31 -55.04 43.71
C TYR A 150 91.52 -53.78 42.87
N LYS A 151 92.29 -53.84 41.78
CA LYS A 151 92.42 -52.72 40.82
C LYS A 151 91.08 -52.34 40.18
N LYS A 152 90.14 -53.30 39.99
CA LYS A 152 88.76 -53.02 39.54
C LYS A 152 87.97 -52.22 40.58
N GLU A 153 88.19 -52.44 41.88
CA GLU A 153 87.59 -51.62 42.95
C GLU A 153 88.19 -50.21 42.99
N LEU A 154 89.49 -50.05 42.78
CA LEU A 154 90.12 -48.73 42.65
C LEU A 154 89.54 -47.97 41.44
N ALA A 155 89.47 -48.61 40.27
CA ALA A 155 88.87 -48.03 39.06
C ALA A 155 87.37 -47.69 39.25
N PHE A 156 86.62 -48.49 40.02
CA PHE A 156 85.25 -48.14 40.42
C PHE A 156 85.23 -46.88 41.28
N ASN A 157 86.11 -46.77 42.28
CA ASN A 157 86.17 -45.61 43.17
C ASN A 157 86.59 -44.33 42.43
N GLU A 158 87.49 -44.42 41.45
CA GLU A 158 87.84 -43.32 40.55
C GLU A 158 86.64 -42.89 39.69
N LEU A 159 85.97 -43.84 39.03
CA LEU A 159 84.77 -43.55 38.24
C LEU A 159 83.59 -43.05 39.10
N LYS A 160 83.50 -43.47 40.36
CA LYS A 160 82.53 -42.96 41.33
C LYS A 160 82.73 -41.46 41.59
N GLN A 161 83.97 -40.99 41.53
CA GLN A 161 84.31 -39.57 41.67
C GLN A 161 84.33 -38.79 40.36
N ASN A 162 84.29 -39.46 39.21
CA ASN A 162 84.31 -38.83 37.89
C ASN A 162 83.06 -37.96 37.65
N GLU A 163 83.28 -36.70 37.27
CA GLU A 163 82.23 -35.71 37.09
C GLU A 163 81.25 -36.06 35.96
N GLN A 164 81.71 -36.68 34.87
CA GLN A 164 80.83 -37.12 33.78
C GLN A 164 79.93 -38.27 34.23
N VAL A 165 80.47 -39.23 34.98
CA VAL A 165 79.69 -40.35 35.54
C VAL A 165 78.64 -39.85 36.54
N LYS A 166 79.01 -38.96 37.47
CA LYS A 166 78.07 -38.32 38.41
C LYS A 166 76.98 -37.56 37.67
N LYS A 167 77.36 -36.71 36.71
CA LYS A 167 76.43 -35.92 35.89
C LYS A 167 75.47 -36.82 35.10
N PHE A 168 75.96 -37.91 34.50
CA PHE A 168 75.13 -38.88 33.80
C PHE A 168 74.04 -39.47 34.70
N PHE A 169 74.37 -40.00 35.88
CA PHE A 169 73.37 -40.60 36.75
C PHE A 169 72.40 -39.58 37.36
N THR A 170 72.84 -38.34 37.56
CA THR A 170 71.96 -37.22 37.94
C THR A 170 70.98 -36.88 36.83
N LEU A 171 71.49 -36.74 35.60
CA LEU A 171 70.68 -36.45 34.41
C LEU A 171 69.73 -37.61 34.05
N LYS A 172 70.16 -38.87 34.20
CA LYS A 172 69.34 -40.07 33.99
C LYS A 172 68.10 -40.11 34.89
N LYS A 173 68.21 -39.55 36.11
CA LYS A 173 67.09 -39.41 37.07
C LYS A 173 66.22 -38.17 36.79
N SER A 174 66.66 -37.24 35.94
CA SER A 174 65.91 -36.03 35.63
C SER A 174 64.64 -36.37 34.86
N LYS A 175 63.49 -36.09 35.46
CA LYS A 175 62.20 -36.32 34.80
C LYS A 175 62.05 -35.51 33.52
N SER A 176 62.59 -34.28 33.48
CA SER A 176 62.54 -33.43 32.29
C SER A 176 63.38 -33.99 31.14
N LEU A 177 64.53 -34.61 31.44
CA LEU A 177 65.33 -35.26 30.40
C LEU A 177 64.69 -36.56 29.90
N GLN A 178 64.07 -37.34 30.78
CA GLN A 178 63.27 -38.50 30.37
C GLN A 178 62.11 -38.09 29.45
N ASN A 179 61.41 -37.01 29.81
CA ASN A 179 60.35 -36.42 29.00
C ASN A 179 60.87 -35.96 27.61
N TYR A 180 62.07 -35.38 27.54
CA TYR A 180 62.68 -34.97 26.27
C TYR A 180 62.81 -36.16 25.31
N PHE A 181 63.42 -37.26 25.73
CA PHE A 181 63.58 -38.44 24.86
C PHE A 181 62.23 -39.09 24.54
N GLN A 182 61.28 -39.09 25.48
CA GLN A 182 59.92 -39.57 25.23
C GLN A 182 59.22 -38.78 24.11
N ILE A 183 59.36 -37.45 24.07
CA ILE A 183 58.74 -36.62 23.03
C ILE A 183 59.47 -36.70 21.71
N LYS A 184 60.82 -36.70 21.74
CA LYS A 184 61.67 -36.71 20.55
C LYS A 184 61.32 -37.82 19.58
N ASP A 185 61.00 -39.00 20.12
CA ASP A 185 60.70 -40.21 19.35
C ASP A 185 59.18 -40.48 19.24
N SER A 186 58.34 -39.47 19.50
CA SER A 186 56.88 -39.57 19.47
C SER A 186 56.22 -38.75 18.36
N ASP A 187 54.99 -39.11 17.99
CA ASP A 187 54.15 -38.33 17.07
C ASP A 187 53.61 -37.01 17.66
N ILE A 188 53.86 -36.74 18.94
CA ILE A 188 53.35 -35.56 19.65
C ILE A 188 53.90 -34.27 19.04
N LEU A 189 55.18 -34.24 18.70
CA LEU A 189 55.83 -33.05 18.15
C LEU A 189 55.35 -32.72 16.72
N PRO A 190 55.33 -33.67 15.76
CA PRO A 190 54.71 -33.44 14.45
C PRO A 190 53.25 -32.97 14.54
N ARG A 191 52.45 -33.58 15.42
CA ARG A 191 51.05 -33.17 15.64
C ARG A 191 50.93 -31.76 16.19
N TYR A 192 51.76 -31.40 17.18
CA TYR A 192 51.79 -30.05 17.76
C TYR A 192 52.13 -28.99 16.71
N ASN A 193 53.16 -29.22 15.89
CA ASN A 193 53.56 -28.26 14.85
C ASN A 193 52.46 -28.09 13.80
N LYS A 194 51.86 -29.20 13.33
CA LYS A 194 50.73 -29.13 12.39
C LYS A 194 49.56 -28.33 12.95
N LEU A 195 49.17 -28.57 14.20
CA LEU A 195 48.09 -27.84 14.86
C LEU A 195 48.45 -26.36 15.07
N LYS A 196 49.72 -26.07 15.40
CA LYS A 196 50.23 -24.70 15.51
C LYS A 196 50.07 -23.95 14.18
N ASP A 197 50.52 -24.55 13.09
CA ASP A 197 50.45 -23.93 11.76
C ASP A 197 48.99 -23.72 11.32
N GLN A 198 48.10 -24.68 11.62
CA GLN A 198 46.66 -24.54 11.38
C GLN A 198 46.05 -23.39 12.19
N VAL A 199 46.28 -23.33 13.50
CA VAL A 199 45.72 -22.28 14.38
C VAL A 199 46.31 -20.90 14.08
N ASP A 200 47.57 -20.83 13.66
CA ASP A 200 48.25 -19.58 13.32
C ASP A 200 47.90 -19.07 11.91
N SER A 201 47.29 -19.92 11.06
CA SER A 201 46.88 -19.55 9.70
C SER A 201 45.87 -18.39 9.68
N PRO A 202 45.91 -17.51 8.65
CA PRO A 202 44.91 -16.46 8.45
C PRO A 202 43.48 -17.00 8.38
N ASP A 203 43.25 -18.06 7.60
CA ASP A 203 41.94 -18.69 7.42
C ASP A 203 41.31 -19.14 8.74
N PHE A 204 42.10 -19.75 9.63
CA PHE A 204 41.62 -20.18 10.93
C PHE A 204 41.21 -18.99 11.79
N LYS A 205 42.04 -17.93 11.80
CA LYS A 205 41.77 -16.71 12.58
C LYS A 205 40.50 -16.01 12.07
N GLU A 206 40.35 -15.84 10.76
CA GLU A 206 39.15 -15.25 10.16
C GLU A 206 37.90 -16.08 10.45
N LYS A 207 37.98 -17.41 10.28
CA LYS A 207 36.84 -18.29 10.56
C LYS A 207 36.46 -18.31 12.03
N LYS A 208 37.44 -18.25 12.94
CA LYS A 208 37.20 -18.11 14.37
C LYS A 208 36.51 -16.78 14.69
N VAL A 209 36.97 -15.67 14.12
CA VAL A 209 36.31 -14.36 14.27
C VAL A 209 34.86 -14.43 13.78
N TYR A 210 34.62 -15.00 12.60
CA TYR A 210 33.28 -15.19 12.06
C TYR A 210 32.37 -16.05 12.96
N LEU A 211 32.87 -17.19 13.47
CA LEU A 211 32.11 -18.09 14.34
C LEU A 211 31.79 -17.48 15.70
N LEU A 212 32.63 -16.55 16.18
CA LEU A 212 32.42 -15.79 17.40
C LEU A 212 31.51 -14.56 17.19
N SER A 213 31.34 -14.11 15.95
CA SER A 213 30.53 -12.93 15.61
C SER A 213 29.06 -13.12 16.00
N THR A 214 28.46 -12.10 16.61
CA THR A 214 27.04 -12.11 16.98
C THR A 214 26.14 -11.54 15.87
N ASP A 215 26.73 -10.80 14.93
CA ASP A 215 26.09 -10.04 13.86
C ASP A 215 26.09 -10.78 12.50
N LYS A 216 26.18 -12.12 12.51
CA LYS A 216 26.29 -12.92 11.29
C LYS A 216 25.08 -12.73 10.36
N PHE A 217 23.89 -12.58 10.93
CA PHE A 217 22.67 -12.41 10.14
C PHE A 217 22.65 -11.03 9.48
N GLU A 218 23.09 -10.00 10.19
CA GLU A 218 23.13 -8.60 9.78
C GLU A 218 24.00 -8.39 8.52
N LYS A 219 24.95 -9.30 8.28
CA LYS A 219 25.83 -9.31 7.10
C LYS A 219 25.25 -10.04 5.89
N THR A 220 24.04 -10.61 5.99
CA THR A 220 23.40 -11.37 4.90
C THR A 220 22.52 -10.52 4.00
N GLU A 221 22.29 -10.99 2.78
CA GLU A 221 21.29 -10.44 1.86
C GLU A 221 19.87 -10.51 2.45
N GLN A 222 19.54 -11.59 3.19
CA GLN A 222 18.25 -11.74 3.87
C GLN A 222 18.01 -10.62 4.89
N TYR A 223 19.04 -10.18 5.62
CA TYR A 223 18.89 -9.04 6.52
C TYR A 223 18.66 -7.74 5.75
N GLN A 224 19.36 -7.52 4.63
CA GLN A 224 19.15 -6.34 3.79
C GLN A 224 17.71 -6.29 3.25
N LYS A 225 17.18 -7.40 2.74
CA LYS A 225 15.77 -7.52 2.31
C LYS A 225 14.80 -7.25 3.45
N LEU A 226 15.08 -7.75 4.65
CA LEU A 226 14.26 -7.49 5.84
C LEU A 226 14.24 -6.00 6.22
N GLN A 227 15.39 -5.32 6.17
CA GLN A 227 15.47 -3.88 6.43
C GLN A 227 14.72 -3.08 5.37
N GLU A 228 14.87 -3.44 4.09
CA GLU A 228 14.15 -2.83 2.98
C GLU A 228 12.63 -2.96 3.17
N TYR A 229 12.15 -4.17 3.49
CA TYR A 229 10.75 -4.41 3.81
C TYR A 229 10.26 -3.54 4.98
N ASN A 230 11.02 -3.49 6.08
CA ASN A 230 10.63 -2.71 7.25
C ASN A 230 10.57 -1.21 6.95
N LYS A 231 11.47 -0.70 6.10
CA LYS A 231 11.46 0.68 5.63
C LYS A 231 10.23 0.95 4.76
N LEU A 232 9.97 0.12 3.74
CA LEU A 232 8.81 0.26 2.86
C LEU A 232 7.49 0.13 3.63
N LYS A 233 7.41 -0.77 4.62
CA LYS A 233 6.24 -0.90 5.50
C LYS A 233 5.89 0.39 6.24
N GLN A 234 6.89 1.25 6.50
CA GLN A 234 6.71 2.54 7.15
C GLN A 234 6.42 3.69 6.15
N SER A 235 6.52 3.46 4.84
CA SER A 235 6.21 4.46 3.80
C SER A 235 4.79 4.99 3.99
N GLU A 236 4.66 6.31 4.06
CA GLU A 236 3.36 6.98 4.19
C GLU A 236 2.44 6.62 3.03
N LYS A 237 2.98 6.51 1.81
CA LYS A 237 2.21 6.15 0.61
C LYS A 237 1.69 4.70 0.68
N ILE A 238 2.53 3.75 1.06
CA ILE A 238 2.10 2.35 1.24
C ILE A 238 1.01 2.25 2.31
N ARG A 239 1.20 2.91 3.45
CA ARG A 239 0.22 2.92 4.54
C ARG A 239 -1.09 3.58 4.13
N TRP A 240 -1.01 4.72 3.44
CA TRP A 240 -2.16 5.42 2.88
C TRP A 240 -2.92 4.54 1.89
N TYR A 241 -2.21 3.88 0.96
CA TYR A 241 -2.81 3.01 -0.05
C TYR A 241 -3.63 1.87 0.57
N PHE A 242 -3.03 1.11 1.49
CA PHE A 242 -3.73 0.02 2.18
C PHE A 242 -4.84 0.52 3.10
N LYS A 243 -4.70 1.72 3.69
CA LYS A 243 -5.78 2.36 4.45
C LYS A 243 -6.94 2.75 3.55
N ALA A 244 -6.69 3.32 2.37
CA ALA A 244 -7.71 3.71 1.41
C ALA A 244 -8.50 2.49 0.89
N ILE A 245 -7.83 1.35 0.70
CA ILE A 245 -8.49 0.05 0.42
C ILE A 245 -9.36 -0.37 1.59
N LYS A 246 -8.80 -0.40 2.81
CA LYS A 246 -9.51 -0.86 4.02
C LYS A 246 -10.77 -0.03 4.30
N ASP A 247 -10.68 1.28 4.12
CA ASP A 247 -11.79 2.21 4.42
C ASP A 247 -12.80 2.31 3.26
N ASP A 248 -12.60 1.56 2.16
CA ASP A 248 -13.35 1.66 0.89
C ASP A 248 -13.54 3.12 0.45
N LYS A 249 -12.48 3.91 0.58
CA LYS A 249 -12.52 5.38 0.50
C LYS A 249 -13.13 5.90 -0.79
N PHE A 250 -12.89 5.18 -1.89
CA PHE A 250 -13.32 5.58 -3.24
C PHE A 250 -14.59 4.87 -3.71
N LYS A 251 -15.36 4.27 -2.80
CA LYS A 251 -16.61 3.55 -3.11
C LYS A 251 -17.54 4.34 -4.03
N GLU A 252 -17.80 5.61 -3.67
CA GLU A 252 -18.72 6.45 -4.44
C GLU A 252 -18.20 6.72 -5.86
N ILE A 253 -16.90 6.98 -6.05
CA ILE A 253 -16.32 7.18 -7.39
C ILE A 253 -16.37 5.88 -8.20
N LYS A 254 -16.07 4.75 -7.57
CA LYS A 254 -16.11 3.42 -8.20
C LYS A 254 -17.52 3.01 -8.62
N LYS A 255 -18.56 3.59 -8.02
CA LYS A 255 -19.96 3.31 -8.33
C LYS A 255 -20.42 3.90 -9.66
N TRP A 256 -19.80 4.99 -10.13
CA TRP A 256 -20.32 5.80 -11.23
C TRP A 256 -19.37 5.85 -12.44
N GLU A 257 -19.96 5.87 -13.63
CA GLU A 257 -19.28 6.11 -14.91
C GLU A 257 -20.00 7.24 -15.64
N LEU A 258 -19.26 8.27 -16.05
CA LEU A 258 -19.80 9.42 -16.77
C LEU A 258 -20.23 8.98 -18.17
N THR A 259 -21.51 9.19 -18.51
CA THR A 259 -22.11 8.77 -19.79
C THR A 259 -22.55 9.94 -20.65
N PHE A 260 -22.79 11.10 -20.04
CA PHE A 260 -23.11 12.34 -20.73
C PHE A 260 -22.56 13.53 -19.96
N SER A 261 -22.01 14.49 -20.68
CA SER A 261 -21.60 15.77 -20.11
C SER A 261 -21.77 16.91 -21.10
N GLU A 262 -22.16 18.06 -20.58
CA GLU A 262 -22.17 19.34 -21.27
C GLU A 262 -21.71 20.43 -20.30
N GLU A 263 -20.65 21.14 -20.67
CA GLU A 263 -20.03 22.24 -19.89
C GLU A 263 -20.23 23.60 -20.59
N PHE A 264 -20.91 23.61 -21.75
CA PHE A 264 -21.23 24.79 -22.56
C PHE A 264 -20.03 25.69 -22.92
N GLU A 265 -18.83 25.13 -23.06
CA GLU A 265 -17.61 25.88 -23.38
C GLU A 265 -17.65 26.58 -24.76
N SER A 266 -18.47 26.07 -25.67
CA SER A 266 -18.70 26.68 -26.99
C SER A 266 -19.72 27.81 -26.90
N LYS A 267 -19.51 28.88 -27.68
CA LYS A 267 -20.47 29.99 -27.82
C LYS A 267 -21.82 29.57 -28.46
N LYS A 268 -21.91 28.37 -29.02
CA LYS A 268 -23.12 27.81 -29.63
C LYS A 268 -23.44 26.46 -29.01
N LEU A 269 -24.74 26.20 -28.84
CA LEU A 269 -25.24 24.94 -28.35
C LEU A 269 -24.84 23.81 -29.31
N ASP A 270 -24.35 22.70 -28.76
CA ASP A 270 -24.03 21.50 -29.52
C ASP A 270 -25.33 20.82 -29.99
N GLN A 271 -25.66 21.02 -31.27
CA GLN A 271 -26.85 20.46 -31.90
C GLN A 271 -26.79 18.94 -32.09
N GLN A 272 -25.62 18.31 -31.94
CA GLN A 272 -25.53 16.84 -31.91
C GLN A 272 -26.01 16.29 -30.57
N LYS A 273 -25.93 17.08 -29.51
CA LYS A 273 -26.40 16.71 -28.17
C LYS A 273 -27.78 17.25 -27.85
N TRP A 274 -28.16 18.42 -28.36
CA TRP A 274 -29.37 19.11 -27.92
C TRP A 274 -30.26 19.53 -29.09
N LEU A 275 -31.53 19.16 -28.99
CA LEU A 275 -32.61 19.80 -29.71
C LEU A 275 -32.96 21.11 -29.01
N THR A 276 -33.36 22.12 -29.78
CA THR A 276 -33.90 23.41 -29.30
C THR A 276 -35.43 23.46 -29.26
N LYS A 277 -36.06 22.28 -29.30
CA LYS A 277 -37.49 22.03 -29.27
C LYS A 277 -37.80 20.74 -28.50
N PHE A 278 -39.07 20.47 -28.25
CA PHE A 278 -39.50 19.17 -27.72
C PHE A 278 -39.23 18.05 -28.73
N PHE A 279 -38.83 16.86 -28.24
CA PHE A 279 -38.59 15.68 -29.06
C PHE A 279 -39.75 15.36 -30.02
N TRP A 280 -40.99 15.36 -29.53
CA TRP A 280 -42.16 15.08 -30.36
C TRP A 280 -42.47 16.19 -31.39
N GLY A 281 -42.02 17.42 -31.15
CA GLY A 281 -42.13 18.51 -32.12
C GLY A 281 -41.19 18.28 -33.30
N GLU A 282 -39.94 17.88 -32.99
CA GLU A 282 -38.99 17.44 -34.01
C GLU A 282 -39.51 16.20 -34.76
N ALA A 283 -39.86 15.14 -34.03
CA ALA A 283 -40.19 13.84 -34.61
C ALA A 283 -41.49 13.82 -35.43
N LEU A 284 -42.50 14.62 -35.06
CA LEU A 284 -43.82 14.61 -35.73
C LEU A 284 -44.02 15.78 -36.70
N LEU A 285 -43.43 16.93 -36.39
CA LEU A 285 -43.75 18.18 -37.10
C LEU A 285 -42.53 18.82 -37.76
N ASN A 286 -41.31 18.37 -37.44
CA ASN A 286 -40.08 19.12 -37.68
C ASN A 286 -40.21 20.60 -37.25
N SER A 287 -40.92 20.85 -36.15
CA SER A 287 -41.30 22.18 -35.70
C SER A 287 -41.46 22.24 -34.19
N SER A 288 -41.33 23.44 -33.63
CA SER A 288 -41.62 23.67 -32.22
C SER A 288 -43.12 23.69 -31.95
N TYR A 289 -43.50 23.50 -30.69
CA TYR A 289 -44.86 23.73 -30.22
C TYR A 289 -44.84 24.10 -28.73
N SER A 290 -45.88 24.80 -28.28
CA SER A 290 -46.14 25.05 -26.86
C SER A 290 -47.39 24.29 -26.39
N LEU A 291 -47.59 24.13 -25.08
CA LEU A 291 -48.84 23.53 -24.58
C LEU A 291 -49.97 24.56 -24.66
N ALA A 292 -51.22 24.12 -24.78
CA ALA A 292 -52.38 25.02 -24.85
C ALA A 292 -52.44 26.04 -23.69
N SER A 293 -51.99 25.63 -22.50
CA SER A 293 -51.91 26.47 -21.29
C SER A 293 -50.74 27.45 -21.25
N ASP A 294 -49.72 27.27 -22.10
CA ASP A 294 -48.55 28.14 -22.13
C ASP A 294 -48.90 29.46 -22.83
N SER A 295 -48.42 30.58 -22.28
CA SER A 295 -48.60 31.91 -22.91
C SER A 295 -47.40 32.33 -23.77
N HIS A 296 -46.37 31.47 -23.88
CA HIS A 296 -45.16 31.72 -24.65
C HIS A 296 -45.00 30.76 -25.83
N TRP A 297 -44.26 31.20 -26.83
CA TRP A 297 -43.77 30.39 -27.94
C TRP A 297 -42.33 29.92 -27.69
N TYR A 298 -42.04 28.64 -27.92
CA TYR A 298 -40.68 28.12 -27.93
C TYR A 298 -40.03 28.34 -29.30
N THR A 299 -39.01 29.22 -29.37
CA THR A 299 -38.50 29.80 -30.63
C THR A 299 -37.43 29.00 -31.37
N ASP A 300 -37.37 27.69 -31.17
CA ASP A 300 -36.37 26.81 -31.78
C ASP A 300 -34.93 27.37 -31.71
N GLY A 301 -34.54 27.85 -30.53
CA GLY A 301 -33.17 28.29 -30.24
C GLY A 301 -32.95 29.80 -30.13
N ASN A 302 -33.85 30.66 -30.63
CA ASN A 302 -33.67 32.12 -30.53
C ASN A 302 -33.75 32.67 -29.09
N ASN A 303 -34.21 31.87 -28.15
CA ASN A 303 -34.22 32.16 -26.72
C ASN A 303 -33.08 31.48 -25.95
N ILE A 304 -32.13 30.87 -26.67
CA ILE A 304 -30.97 30.18 -26.13
C ILE A 304 -29.71 30.97 -26.47
N SER A 305 -28.87 31.22 -25.47
CA SER A 305 -27.56 31.83 -25.65
C SER A 305 -26.55 31.20 -24.71
N ILE A 306 -25.27 31.27 -25.05
CA ILE A 306 -24.18 30.82 -24.18
C ILE A 306 -23.19 31.97 -24.02
N ASP A 307 -22.89 32.34 -22.79
CA ASP A 307 -21.90 33.36 -22.44
C ASP A 307 -21.09 32.90 -21.22
N LYS A 308 -19.76 32.99 -21.32
CA LYS A 308 -18.81 32.54 -20.27
C LYS A 308 -19.10 31.11 -19.77
N SER A 309 -19.33 30.20 -20.70
CA SER A 309 -19.66 28.79 -20.43
C SER A 309 -20.95 28.58 -19.63
N ILE A 310 -21.84 29.58 -19.61
CA ILE A 310 -23.17 29.48 -19.01
C ILE A 310 -24.22 29.52 -20.12
N LEU A 311 -25.00 28.46 -20.23
CA LEU A 311 -26.21 28.43 -21.04
C LEU A 311 -27.30 29.29 -20.37
N LYS A 312 -27.97 30.13 -21.16
CA LYS A 312 -29.11 30.95 -20.73
C LYS A 312 -30.33 30.66 -21.59
N ILE A 313 -31.41 30.21 -20.94
CA ILE A 313 -32.75 30.17 -21.52
C ILE A 313 -33.47 31.45 -21.10
N SER A 314 -33.75 32.34 -22.04
CA SER A 314 -34.35 33.65 -21.77
C SER A 314 -35.83 33.66 -22.08
N THR A 315 -36.68 34.04 -21.13
CA THR A 315 -38.09 34.34 -21.37
C THR A 315 -38.26 35.84 -21.62
N ARG A 316 -38.90 36.22 -22.73
CA ARG A 316 -39.02 37.61 -23.21
C ARG A 316 -40.47 38.00 -23.52
N LYS A 317 -40.77 39.29 -23.41
CA LYS A 317 -42.00 39.88 -23.97
C LYS A 317 -41.76 40.15 -25.45
N GLU A 318 -42.30 39.28 -26.28
CA GLU A 318 -42.08 39.25 -27.72
C GLU A 318 -43.25 38.48 -28.33
N LYS A 319 -43.99 39.11 -29.26
CA LYS A 319 -45.10 38.45 -29.93
C LYS A 319 -44.57 37.39 -30.90
N ALA A 320 -45.21 36.23 -30.92
CA ALA A 320 -44.89 35.17 -31.85
C ALA A 320 -46.15 34.34 -32.18
N SER A 321 -46.16 33.76 -33.36
CA SER A 321 -47.23 32.86 -33.82
C SER A 321 -46.65 31.47 -34.01
N GLY A 322 -47.39 30.44 -33.61
CA GLY A 322 -46.93 29.06 -33.73
C GLY A 322 -48.00 28.03 -33.40
N LEU A 323 -47.59 26.77 -33.22
CA LEU A 323 -48.49 25.69 -32.88
C LEU A 323 -48.61 25.52 -31.36
N SER A 324 -49.84 25.33 -30.90
CA SER A 324 -50.13 24.88 -29.53
C SER A 324 -50.74 23.50 -29.54
N TRP A 325 -50.28 22.62 -28.65
CA TRP A 325 -50.85 21.29 -28.48
C TRP A 325 -51.95 21.31 -27.44
N ASP A 326 -53.16 20.95 -27.87
CA ASP A 326 -54.34 20.76 -27.04
C ASP A 326 -54.70 19.28 -26.98
N SER A 327 -54.99 18.76 -25.79
CA SER A 327 -55.28 17.32 -25.60
C SER A 327 -56.54 16.84 -26.31
N LYS A 328 -57.47 17.74 -26.65
CA LYS A 328 -58.73 17.44 -27.34
C LYS A 328 -58.64 17.70 -28.84
N TYR A 329 -57.96 18.77 -29.26
CA TYR A 329 -57.94 19.22 -30.66
C TYR A 329 -56.62 18.95 -31.40
N GLY A 330 -55.58 18.46 -30.70
CA GLY A 330 -54.25 18.28 -31.29
C GLY A 330 -53.52 19.60 -31.48
N PHE A 331 -52.73 19.73 -32.54
CA PHE A 331 -51.98 20.95 -32.84
C PHE A 331 -52.87 22.00 -33.50
N ILE A 332 -52.97 23.18 -32.89
CA ILE A 332 -53.72 24.33 -33.41
C ILE A 332 -52.84 25.59 -33.45
N PRO A 333 -52.97 26.45 -34.48
CA PRO A 333 -52.30 27.75 -34.49
C PRO A 333 -52.71 28.61 -33.29
N LYS A 334 -51.75 29.32 -32.71
CA LYS A 334 -51.95 30.22 -31.56
C LYS A 334 -50.99 31.41 -31.65
N GLU A 335 -51.50 32.58 -31.31
CA GLU A 335 -50.71 33.79 -31.05
C GLU A 335 -50.24 33.79 -29.59
N PHE A 336 -48.99 34.12 -29.37
CA PHE A 336 -48.33 34.17 -28.07
C PHE A 336 -47.79 35.58 -27.82
N ASP A 337 -47.94 36.08 -26.60
CA ASP A 337 -47.43 37.40 -26.20
C ASP A 337 -45.97 37.36 -25.72
N TYR A 338 -45.42 36.15 -25.55
CA TYR A 338 -44.10 35.91 -25.01
C TYR A 338 -43.32 34.88 -25.84
N THR A 339 -41.99 34.91 -25.74
CA THR A 339 -41.10 33.86 -26.24
C THR A 339 -40.28 33.25 -25.12
N SER A 340 -39.96 31.96 -25.22
CA SER A 340 -39.03 31.28 -24.32
C SER A 340 -38.27 30.17 -25.03
N GLY A 341 -37.48 29.39 -24.29
CA GLY A 341 -36.67 28.31 -24.84
C GLY A 341 -36.85 26.99 -24.11
N VAL A 342 -36.65 25.92 -24.86
CA VAL A 342 -36.56 24.55 -24.38
C VAL A 342 -35.37 23.90 -25.07
N ILE A 343 -34.63 23.07 -24.34
CA ILE A 343 -33.66 22.16 -24.94
C ILE A 343 -33.92 20.74 -24.46
N SER A 344 -33.69 19.76 -25.33
CA SER A 344 -33.86 18.34 -24.98
C SER A 344 -32.85 17.43 -25.65
N THR A 345 -32.51 16.32 -24.99
CA THR A 345 -31.59 15.29 -25.56
C THR A 345 -32.33 14.16 -26.28
N GLY A 346 -33.61 14.36 -26.61
CA GLY A 346 -34.50 13.27 -27.05
C GLY A 346 -34.02 12.48 -28.28
N ASN A 347 -33.18 13.07 -29.14
CA ASN A 347 -32.59 12.38 -30.29
C ASN A 347 -31.21 11.77 -30.02
N SER A 348 -30.48 12.30 -29.05
CA SER A 348 -29.03 12.13 -28.92
C SER A 348 -28.63 11.30 -27.70
N PHE A 349 -29.32 11.48 -26.57
CA PHE A 349 -28.99 10.84 -25.31
C PHE A 349 -30.25 10.46 -24.54
N ARG A 350 -30.34 9.16 -24.25
CA ARG A 350 -31.37 8.53 -23.42
C ARG A 350 -30.68 7.51 -22.52
N GLN A 351 -31.06 7.49 -21.25
CA GLN A 351 -30.49 6.56 -20.28
C GLN A 351 -31.57 6.02 -19.34
N GLN A 352 -31.47 4.74 -19.01
CA GLN A 352 -32.25 4.15 -17.93
C GLN A 352 -31.37 4.04 -16.68
N HIS A 353 -31.91 4.45 -15.53
CA HIS A 353 -31.17 4.54 -14.26
C HIS A 353 -29.99 5.50 -14.33
N GLY A 354 -29.31 5.71 -13.21
CA GLY A 354 -28.13 6.54 -13.13
C GLY A 354 -28.27 7.77 -12.23
N ARG A 355 -27.26 8.62 -12.27
CA ARG A 355 -27.28 9.96 -11.68
C ARG A 355 -27.47 10.99 -12.78
N PHE A 356 -28.36 11.95 -12.56
CA PHE A 356 -28.64 13.05 -13.49
C PHE A 356 -28.55 14.36 -12.71
N GLU A 357 -27.60 15.22 -13.03
CA GLU A 357 -27.36 16.48 -12.32
C GLU A 357 -27.15 17.64 -13.28
N ALA A 358 -27.54 18.83 -12.83
CA ALA A 358 -27.20 20.08 -13.47
C ALA A 358 -26.91 21.16 -12.42
N LYS A 359 -25.93 22.03 -12.71
CA LYS A 359 -25.62 23.21 -11.90
C LYS A 359 -26.34 24.42 -12.44
N ILE A 360 -27.31 24.93 -11.67
CA ILE A 360 -28.34 25.84 -12.17
C ILE A 360 -28.55 27.03 -11.23
N LYS A 361 -28.76 28.21 -11.80
CA LYS A 361 -29.24 29.42 -11.12
C LYS A 361 -30.55 29.87 -11.75
N ILE A 362 -31.52 30.27 -10.92
CA ILE A 362 -32.91 30.49 -11.33
C ILE A 362 -33.36 31.89 -10.92
N THR A 363 -33.49 32.78 -11.91
CA THR A 363 -34.13 34.09 -11.65
C THR A 363 -35.64 33.89 -11.53
N SER A 364 -36.18 34.15 -10.32
CA SER A 364 -37.57 33.86 -10.00
C SER A 364 -38.48 35.06 -10.24
N LEU A 365 -39.57 34.85 -10.98
CA LEU A 365 -40.62 35.85 -11.20
C LEU A 365 -41.99 35.17 -11.17
N GLU A 366 -42.99 35.81 -10.54
CA GLU A 366 -44.37 35.33 -10.59
C GLU A 366 -44.85 35.26 -12.05
N GLY A 367 -45.60 34.21 -12.38
CA GLY A 367 -46.01 33.88 -13.75
C GLY A 367 -44.94 33.17 -14.59
N ILE A 368 -43.69 33.05 -14.14
CA ILE A 368 -42.63 32.30 -14.85
C ILE A 368 -42.32 30.99 -14.14
N TYR A 369 -42.29 29.90 -14.90
CA TYR A 369 -41.76 28.62 -14.44
C TYR A 369 -40.40 28.31 -15.06
N HIS A 370 -39.62 27.51 -14.34
CA HIS A 370 -38.36 26.92 -14.81
C HIS A 370 -38.34 25.45 -14.43
N ALA A 371 -37.86 24.58 -15.31
CA ALA A 371 -37.87 23.14 -15.08
C ALA A 371 -36.63 22.45 -15.65
N PHE A 372 -36.19 21.41 -14.95
CA PHE A 372 -35.30 20.36 -15.44
C PHE A 372 -35.93 19.02 -15.08
N TRP A 373 -36.20 18.22 -16.10
CA TRP A 373 -36.98 17.00 -15.94
C TRP A 373 -36.54 15.92 -16.90
N LEU A 374 -36.96 14.69 -16.58
CA LEU A 374 -36.69 13.50 -17.35
C LEU A 374 -38.01 12.88 -17.83
N VAL A 375 -38.02 12.43 -19.07
CA VAL A 375 -39.18 11.78 -19.68
C VAL A 375 -38.75 10.78 -20.75
N GLY A 376 -39.59 9.77 -20.99
CA GLY A 376 -39.40 8.80 -22.07
C GLY A 376 -40.21 9.15 -23.31
N ASP A 377 -40.58 8.13 -24.08
CA ASP A 377 -41.40 8.30 -25.29
C ASP A 377 -42.84 8.71 -24.94
N LYS A 378 -43.35 8.31 -23.78
CA LYS A 378 -44.66 8.75 -23.28
C LYS A 378 -44.51 9.94 -22.35
N MET A 379 -45.55 10.77 -22.28
CA MET A 379 -45.62 11.90 -21.32
C MET A 379 -45.49 11.44 -19.86
N LEU A 380 -45.83 10.19 -19.56
CA LEU A 380 -45.64 9.60 -18.24
C LEU A 380 -44.92 8.25 -18.37
N PRO A 381 -44.08 7.89 -17.39
CA PRO A 381 -43.75 8.66 -16.19
C PRO A 381 -42.84 9.88 -16.46
N GLU A 382 -43.01 10.91 -15.65
CA GLU A 382 -42.26 12.18 -15.70
C GLU A 382 -41.56 12.42 -14.36
N VAL A 383 -40.25 12.65 -14.39
CA VAL A 383 -39.42 12.92 -13.21
C VAL A 383 -38.94 14.37 -13.27
N ASP A 384 -39.60 15.26 -12.53
CA ASP A 384 -39.11 16.63 -12.35
C ASP A 384 -37.95 16.61 -11.35
N ILE A 385 -36.72 16.73 -11.86
CA ILE A 385 -35.52 16.89 -11.02
C ILE A 385 -35.65 18.18 -10.22
N PHE A 386 -36.03 19.26 -10.90
CA PHE A 386 -36.61 20.41 -10.23
C PHE A 386 -37.67 21.12 -11.09
N ARG A 387 -38.58 21.77 -10.38
CA ARG A 387 -39.52 22.74 -10.93
C ARG A 387 -39.65 23.94 -10.01
N LYS A 388 -39.38 25.13 -10.54
CA LYS A 388 -39.76 26.40 -9.91
C LYS A 388 -41.08 26.84 -10.53
N LYS A 389 -42.13 26.96 -9.72
CA LYS A 389 -43.45 27.41 -10.19
C LYS A 389 -43.50 28.92 -10.37
N GLY A 390 -44.40 29.38 -11.24
CA GLY A 390 -44.79 30.78 -11.38
C GLY A 390 -45.86 31.23 -10.38
N ASP A 391 -46.05 30.52 -9.28
CA ASP A 391 -47.10 30.79 -8.27
C ASP A 391 -46.68 31.82 -7.21
N GLY A 392 -45.61 32.59 -7.47
CA GLY A 392 -45.04 33.56 -6.54
C GLY A 392 -44.20 32.94 -5.40
N SER A 393 -44.24 31.62 -5.19
CA SER A 393 -43.44 30.95 -4.15
C SER A 393 -41.95 30.95 -4.49
N SER A 394 -41.06 31.19 -3.54
CA SER A 394 -39.61 30.98 -3.72
C SER A 394 -39.19 29.50 -3.63
N ALA A 395 -40.13 28.57 -3.50
CA ALA A 395 -39.83 27.16 -3.32
C ALA A 395 -39.53 26.42 -4.64
N LEU A 396 -38.56 25.52 -4.55
CA LEU A 396 -38.21 24.56 -5.60
C LEU A 396 -38.92 23.23 -5.33
N GLN A 397 -39.44 22.57 -6.36
CA GLN A 397 -40.14 21.29 -6.25
C GLN A 397 -39.38 20.16 -6.91
N GLY A 398 -39.21 19.04 -6.22
CA GLY A 398 -38.96 17.75 -6.85
C GLY A 398 -40.27 17.00 -6.99
N ALA A 399 -40.60 16.52 -8.18
CA ALA A 399 -41.86 15.83 -8.43
C ALA A 399 -41.68 14.56 -9.27
N PHE A 400 -42.59 13.62 -9.06
CA PHE A 400 -42.72 12.42 -9.87
C PHE A 400 -44.18 12.22 -10.24
N PHE A 401 -44.45 11.98 -11.51
CA PHE A 401 -45.78 11.73 -12.05
C PHE A 401 -45.81 10.38 -12.76
N TRP A 402 -46.87 9.61 -12.56
CA TRP A 402 -47.05 8.32 -13.22
C TRP A 402 -48.51 8.02 -13.52
N GLU A 403 -48.72 7.07 -14.44
CA GLU A 403 -50.04 6.67 -14.92
C GLU A 403 -50.92 6.13 -13.76
N ASN A 404 -52.21 6.42 -13.85
CA ASN A 404 -53.22 5.95 -12.90
C ASN A 404 -54.27 5.10 -13.64
N GLY A 405 -53.81 4.04 -14.30
CA GLY A 405 -54.63 3.26 -15.24
C GLY A 405 -55.04 4.08 -16.48
N GLN A 406 -55.91 3.51 -17.32
CA GLN A 406 -56.22 4.06 -18.65
C GLN A 406 -57.04 5.37 -18.65
N LYS A 407 -57.71 5.73 -17.55
CA LYS A 407 -58.63 6.89 -17.50
C LYS A 407 -58.50 7.76 -16.24
N GLY A 408 -57.53 7.49 -15.36
CA GLY A 408 -57.34 8.26 -14.13
C GLY A 408 -56.47 9.50 -14.32
N LYS A 409 -56.70 10.56 -13.53
CA LYS A 409 -55.73 11.66 -13.41
C LYS A 409 -54.38 11.11 -12.97
N PRO A 410 -53.24 11.63 -13.49
CA PRO A 410 -51.91 11.16 -13.12
C PRO A 410 -51.74 11.15 -11.60
N LYS A 411 -51.17 10.07 -11.07
CA LYS A 411 -50.69 10.07 -9.68
C LYS A 411 -49.43 10.91 -9.60
N LYS A 412 -49.22 11.55 -8.45
CA LYS A 412 -48.10 12.47 -8.25
C LYS A 412 -47.53 12.36 -6.85
N SER A 413 -46.22 12.57 -6.75
CA SER A 413 -45.46 12.64 -5.51
C SER A 413 -44.59 13.88 -5.56
N ILE A 414 -44.97 14.92 -4.82
CA ILE A 414 -44.36 16.25 -4.90
C ILE A 414 -43.77 16.63 -3.55
N THR A 415 -42.57 17.22 -3.57
CA THR A 415 -41.98 17.83 -2.40
C THR A 415 -41.37 19.18 -2.75
N SER A 416 -41.73 20.21 -1.97
CA SER A 416 -41.17 21.56 -2.06
C SER A 416 -40.07 21.80 -1.02
N VAL A 417 -39.07 22.58 -1.40
CA VAL A 417 -38.00 23.12 -0.55
C VAL A 417 -37.97 24.64 -0.74
N GLY A 418 -38.27 25.40 0.32
CA GLY A 418 -38.30 26.87 0.29
C GLY A 418 -37.06 27.51 0.92
N GLY A 419 -36.89 28.82 0.76
CA GLY A 419 -35.85 29.63 1.41
C GLY A 419 -34.48 29.61 0.75
N LEU A 420 -34.32 28.99 -0.42
CA LEU A 420 -33.08 29.02 -1.20
C LEU A 420 -32.93 30.38 -1.88
N SER A 421 -31.69 30.85 -2.03
CA SER A 421 -31.36 32.10 -2.73
C SER A 421 -31.18 31.84 -4.23
N LEU A 422 -32.26 31.37 -4.87
CA LEU A 422 -32.24 30.83 -6.23
C LEU A 422 -31.81 31.85 -7.30
N ASP A 423 -32.05 33.15 -7.04
CA ASP A 423 -31.75 34.27 -7.93
C ASP A 423 -30.29 34.71 -7.91
N SER A 424 -29.59 34.50 -6.78
CA SER A 424 -28.20 34.93 -6.60
C SER A 424 -27.19 33.80 -6.59
N GLU A 425 -27.59 32.56 -6.36
CA GLU A 425 -26.69 31.41 -6.17
C GLU A 425 -26.98 30.27 -7.15
N PHE A 426 -25.92 29.60 -7.60
CA PHE A 426 -26.04 28.30 -8.28
C PHE A 426 -26.31 27.19 -7.26
N TYR A 427 -27.05 26.17 -7.70
CA TYR A 427 -27.30 24.93 -6.98
C TYR A 427 -27.07 23.75 -7.91
N ILE A 428 -26.48 22.66 -7.39
CA ILE A 428 -26.41 21.38 -8.09
C ILE A 428 -27.71 20.63 -7.77
N LEU A 429 -28.54 20.44 -8.79
CA LEU A 429 -29.85 19.82 -8.69
C LEU A 429 -29.82 18.50 -9.44
N GLY A 430 -30.27 17.42 -8.79
CA GLY A 430 -30.21 16.12 -9.42
C GLY A 430 -30.97 15.01 -8.74
N VAL A 431 -30.93 13.85 -9.39
CA VAL A 431 -31.50 12.60 -8.90
C VAL A 431 -30.48 11.47 -9.02
N ASP A 432 -30.45 10.58 -8.02
CA ASP A 432 -29.93 9.22 -8.17
C ASP A 432 -31.12 8.29 -8.38
N TRP A 433 -31.11 7.52 -9.46
CA TRP A 433 -32.16 6.61 -9.84
C TRP A 433 -31.61 5.20 -10.07
N ASP A 434 -32.12 4.22 -9.33
CA ASP A 434 -31.88 2.80 -9.53
C ASP A 434 -33.21 2.03 -9.62
N GLU A 435 -33.15 0.70 -9.72
CA GLU A 435 -34.33 -0.16 -9.82
C GLU A 435 -35.24 -0.09 -8.57
N GLN A 436 -34.73 0.38 -7.43
CA GLN A 436 -35.43 0.39 -6.16
C GLN A 436 -36.01 1.75 -5.82
N LYS A 437 -35.36 2.84 -6.24
CA LYS A 437 -35.79 4.22 -5.90
C LYS A 437 -35.24 5.30 -6.82
N ILE A 438 -35.90 6.45 -6.76
CA ILE A 438 -35.35 7.75 -7.19
C ILE A 438 -35.13 8.61 -5.93
N THR A 439 -33.96 9.24 -5.82
CA THR A 439 -33.58 10.12 -4.71
C THR A 439 -33.18 11.49 -5.24
N TRP A 440 -33.98 12.51 -4.93
CA TRP A 440 -33.72 13.90 -5.32
C TRP A 440 -32.79 14.58 -4.33
N LYS A 441 -31.89 15.41 -4.84
CA LYS A 441 -30.84 16.08 -4.08
C LYS A 441 -30.67 17.55 -4.49
N ILE A 442 -30.22 18.34 -3.53
CA ILE A 442 -29.71 19.70 -3.74
C ILE A 442 -28.33 19.76 -3.11
N ASN A 443 -27.30 20.12 -3.88
CA ASN A 443 -25.89 20.15 -3.47
C ASN A 443 -25.47 18.83 -2.79
N GLY A 444 -25.88 17.70 -3.37
CA GLY A 444 -25.61 16.37 -2.86
C GLY A 444 -26.46 15.93 -1.65
N ILE A 445 -27.28 16.81 -1.06
CA ILE A 445 -28.12 16.48 0.11
C ILE A 445 -29.51 15.98 -0.33
N PRO A 446 -29.91 14.74 0.02
CA PRO A 446 -31.22 14.22 -0.31
C PRO A 446 -32.37 14.97 0.38
N PHE A 447 -33.46 15.22 -0.36
CA PHE A 447 -34.65 15.90 0.17
C PHE A 447 -35.98 15.20 -0.17
N LYS A 448 -35.98 14.31 -1.15
CA LYS A 448 -37.13 13.47 -1.52
C LYS A 448 -36.65 12.10 -1.98
N VAL A 449 -37.42 11.06 -1.65
CA VAL A 449 -37.26 9.70 -2.18
C VAL A 449 -38.59 9.21 -2.71
N GLU A 450 -38.58 8.43 -3.78
CA GLU A 450 -39.73 7.70 -4.31
C GLU A 450 -39.32 6.26 -4.63
N THR A 451 -40.19 5.31 -4.30
CA THR A 451 -39.96 3.86 -4.52
C THR A 451 -41.06 3.22 -5.36
N ASN A 452 -42.15 3.93 -5.64
CA ASN A 452 -43.33 3.36 -6.26
C ASN A 452 -43.41 3.72 -7.74
N ASN A 453 -43.76 2.74 -8.58
CA ASN A 453 -44.05 2.93 -10.01
C ASN A 453 -42.93 3.65 -10.76
N LEU A 454 -41.68 3.32 -10.45
CA LEU A 454 -40.50 3.92 -11.09
C LEU A 454 -40.53 3.73 -12.61
N PRO A 455 -39.89 4.63 -13.39
CA PRO A 455 -39.78 4.44 -14.83
C PRO A 455 -39.13 3.11 -15.18
N LYS A 456 -39.57 2.49 -16.28
CA LYS A 456 -39.10 1.17 -16.74
C LYS A 456 -38.22 1.20 -17.98
N GLY A 457 -38.05 2.37 -18.59
CA GLY A 457 -37.32 2.54 -19.84
C GLY A 457 -36.42 3.77 -19.80
N ALA A 458 -35.65 3.96 -20.87
CA ALA A 458 -34.73 5.09 -20.95
C ALA A 458 -35.48 6.43 -21.03
N VAL A 459 -34.93 7.42 -20.34
CA VAL A 459 -35.43 8.81 -20.32
C VAL A 459 -34.39 9.73 -20.92
N TYR A 460 -34.83 10.85 -21.50
CA TYR A 460 -33.99 11.94 -21.96
C TYR A 460 -34.17 13.18 -21.08
N LEU A 461 -33.23 14.11 -21.20
CA LEU A 461 -33.20 15.36 -20.46
C LEU A 461 -34.05 16.41 -21.15
N VAL A 462 -34.73 17.25 -20.35
CA VAL A 462 -35.40 18.46 -20.84
C VAL A 462 -35.17 19.62 -19.88
N LEU A 463 -34.72 20.75 -20.40
CA LEU A 463 -34.59 22.02 -19.69
C LEU A 463 -35.48 23.06 -20.36
N SER A 464 -36.30 23.76 -19.58
CA SER A 464 -37.17 24.80 -20.14
C SER A 464 -37.48 25.93 -19.16
N SER A 465 -37.84 27.07 -19.74
CA SER A 465 -38.49 28.19 -19.05
C SER A 465 -39.79 28.52 -19.76
N GLY A 466 -40.74 29.12 -19.06
CA GLY A 466 -42.02 29.44 -19.69
C GLY A 466 -42.94 30.31 -18.85
N VAL A 467 -43.97 30.83 -19.50
CA VAL A 467 -45.00 31.69 -18.90
C VAL A 467 -46.25 30.87 -18.60
N ASN A 468 -46.62 30.86 -17.32
CA ASN A 468 -47.86 30.29 -16.82
C ASN A 468 -48.42 31.18 -15.71
N GLY A 469 -49.21 32.18 -16.11
CA GLY A 469 -49.83 33.16 -15.23
C GLY A 469 -49.58 34.60 -15.65
N LYS A 470 -49.97 35.54 -14.79
CA LYS A 470 -49.70 36.96 -14.98
C LYS A 470 -48.25 37.27 -14.59
N ILE A 471 -47.58 38.10 -15.37
CA ILE A 471 -46.19 38.49 -15.15
C ILE A 471 -46.11 40.02 -15.00
N ASP A 472 -45.24 40.49 -14.11
CA ASP A 472 -44.74 41.87 -14.13
C ASP A 472 -43.73 42.02 -15.27
N GLU A 473 -44.23 42.41 -16.45
CA GLU A 473 -43.45 42.47 -17.69
C GLU A 473 -42.24 43.41 -17.63
N SER A 474 -42.22 44.37 -16.68
CA SER A 474 -41.10 45.31 -16.50
C SER A 474 -39.81 44.61 -16.05
N LYS A 475 -39.91 43.38 -15.55
CA LYS A 475 -38.78 42.55 -15.09
C LYS A 475 -38.26 41.58 -16.15
N LEU A 476 -38.83 41.57 -17.35
CA LEU A 476 -38.33 40.76 -18.46
C LEU A 476 -37.13 41.45 -19.16
N PRO A 477 -36.16 40.70 -19.69
CA PRO A 477 -36.11 39.24 -19.75
C PRO A 477 -35.67 38.56 -18.45
N ILE A 478 -36.15 37.34 -18.22
CA ILE A 478 -35.77 36.49 -17.09
C ILE A 478 -35.08 35.23 -17.60
N THR A 479 -34.03 34.78 -16.91
CA THR A 479 -33.17 33.68 -17.34
C THR A 479 -33.24 32.47 -16.41
N LEU A 480 -33.23 31.28 -17.02
CA LEU A 480 -32.68 30.06 -16.42
C LEU A 480 -31.22 29.94 -16.86
N GLU A 481 -30.30 29.83 -15.92
CA GLU A 481 -28.87 29.72 -16.19
C GLU A 481 -28.38 28.31 -15.83
N VAL A 482 -27.65 27.68 -16.73
CA VAL A 482 -27.09 26.32 -16.57
C VAL A 482 -25.59 26.38 -16.84
N ASP A 483 -24.79 26.02 -15.84
CA ASP A 483 -23.34 25.97 -15.91
C ASP A 483 -22.87 24.65 -16.54
N TRP A 484 -23.39 23.53 -16.04
CA TRP A 484 -23.13 22.21 -16.65
C TRP A 484 -24.27 21.24 -16.43
N VAL A 485 -24.32 20.20 -17.26
CA VAL A 485 -25.22 19.04 -17.14
C VAL A 485 -24.39 17.77 -17.22
N LYS A 486 -24.55 16.85 -16.26
CA LYS A 486 -23.79 15.60 -16.19
C LYS A 486 -24.72 14.43 -15.87
N CYS A 487 -24.47 13.31 -16.54
CA CYS A 487 -25.14 12.05 -16.25
C CYS A 487 -24.14 10.93 -16.08
N TRP A 488 -24.42 10.05 -15.13
CA TRP A 488 -23.60 8.87 -14.88
C TRP A 488 -24.48 7.63 -14.84
N THR A 489 -23.93 6.51 -15.27
CA THR A 489 -24.52 5.18 -15.03
C THR A 489 -23.80 4.48 -13.88
N HIS A 490 -24.42 3.43 -13.34
CA HIS A 490 -23.72 2.53 -12.44
C HIS A 490 -22.64 1.77 -13.22
N LYS A 491 -21.39 1.82 -12.76
CA LYS A 491 -20.36 0.91 -13.27
C LYS A 491 -20.85 -0.51 -13.01
N LYS A 492 -20.93 -1.32 -14.06
CA LYS A 492 -21.13 -2.76 -13.89
C LYS A 492 -19.94 -3.27 -13.09
N ASP A 493 -20.20 -4.05 -12.03
CA ASP A 493 -19.12 -4.74 -11.33
C ASP A 493 -18.32 -5.51 -12.39
N GLN A 494 -17.04 -5.18 -12.55
CA GLN A 494 -16.13 -5.98 -13.37
C GLN A 494 -16.01 -7.31 -12.62
N VAL A 495 -16.75 -8.32 -13.10
CA VAL A 495 -16.73 -9.70 -12.60
C VAL A 495 -15.33 -10.28 -12.73
#